data_AF-A0A3D1APY7-F1
#
_entry.id   AF-A0A3D1APY7-F1
#
_cell.length_a   1.000
_cell.length_b   1.000
_cell.length_c   1.000
_cell.angle_alpha   90.00
_cell.angle_beta   90.00
_cell.angle_gamma   90.00
#
_symmetry.space_group_name_H-M   'P 1'
#
loop_
_entity.id
_entity.type
_entity.pdbx_description
1 polymer ?
#
loop_
_entity_poly.entity_id
_entity_poly.type
_entity_poly.pdbx_seq_one_letter_code
_entity_poly.pdbx_strand_id
1 'polypeptide(L)' 'GLGGGHDEREQTLNQLLVEMDGFESNEGVILVAATNRPDVLDPALLRPGRFDRRTVVGRPDVGGREAIL' A
#
# COMPACT_ATOMS: atom_id res chain seq x y z
N GLY A 1 -28.80 3.54 -14.24
CA GLY A 1 -28.42 2.52 -13.25
C GLY A 1 -27.37 3.13 -12.37
N LEU A 2 -27.69 3.37 -11.10
CA LEU A 2 -26.86 4.10 -10.15
C LEU A 2 -25.94 3.11 -9.42
N GLY A 3 -24.75 2.86 -9.98
CA GLY A 3 -23.75 1.94 -9.43
C GLY A 3 -22.28 2.36 -9.65
N GLY A 4 -22.00 3.47 -10.34
CA GLY A 4 -20.66 3.76 -10.88
C GLY A 4 -19.55 4.06 -9.86
N GLY A 5 -19.87 4.46 -8.63
CA GLY A 5 -18.84 4.80 -7.64
C GLY A 5 -18.10 3.61 -7.03
N HIS A 6 -18.69 2.41 -7.09
CA HIS A 6 -18.03 1.18 -6.67
C HIS A 6 -17.11 0.65 -7.78
N ASP A 7 -17.63 0.66 -9.01
CA ASP A 7 -16.95 0.17 -10.21
C ASP A 7 -15.65 0.95 -10.50
N GLU A 8 -15.64 2.28 -10.32
CA GLU A 8 -14.44 3.09 -10.53
C GLU A 8 -13.33 2.80 -9.51
N ARG A 9 -13.70 2.53 -8.24
CA ARG A 9 -12.74 2.19 -7.19
C ARG A 9 -12.13 0.83 -7.43
N GLU A 10 -12.96 -0.17 -7.73
CA GLU A 10 -12.50 -1.52 -8.07
C GLU A 10 -11.65 -1.51 -9.34
N GLN A 11 -12.05 -0.77 -10.38
CA GLN A 11 -11.29 -0.66 -11.62
C GLN A 11 -9.92 -0.01 -11.39
N THR A 12 -9.86 1.08 -10.63
CA THR A 12 -8.61 1.76 -10.30
C THR A 12 -7.69 0.86 -9.49
N LEU A 13 -8.24 0.14 -8.51
CA LEU A 13 -7.49 -0.82 -7.70
C LEU A 13 -6.94 -1.97 -8.55
N ASN A 14 -7.78 -2.57 -9.38
CA ASN A 14 -7.37 -3.68 -10.23
C ASN A 14 -6.28 -3.26 -11.23
N GLN A 15 -6.36 -2.05 -11.78
CA GLN A 15 -5.30 -1.53 -12.65
C GLN A 15 -3.98 -1.40 -11.87
N LEU A 16 -4.00 -0.84 -10.66
CA LEU A 16 -2.81 -0.75 -9.83
C LEU A 16 -2.20 -2.13 -9.55
N LEU A 17 -3.02 -3.13 -9.27
CA LEU A 17 -2.55 -4.50 -9.02
C LEU A 17 -1.88 -5.12 -10.26
N VAL A 18 -2.43 -4.88 -11.46
CA VAL A 18 -1.84 -5.35 -12.72
C VAL A 18 -0.48 -4.70 -12.99
N GLU A 19 -0.37 -3.39 -12.77
CA GLU A 19 0.92 -2.69 -12.91
C GLU A 19 1.95 -3.19 -11.88
N MET A 20 1.53 -3.42 -10.64
CA MET A 20 2.37 -4.00 -9.58
C MET A 20 2.96 -5.35 -9.96
N ASP A 21 2.13 -6.25 -10.51
CA ASP A 21 2.57 -7.55 -11.00
C ASP A 21 3.51 -7.41 -12.23
N GLY A 22 3.40 -6.31 -12.99
CA GLY A 22 4.29 -5.99 -14.11
C GLY A 22 5.70 -5.52 -13.69
N PHE A 23 5.86 -4.90 -12.52
CA PHE A 23 7.15 -4.40 -12.05
C PHE A 23 8.12 -5.50 -11.58
N GLU A 24 7.67 -6.73 -11.32
CA GLU A 24 8.55 -7.86 -11.02
C GLU A 24 9.57 -8.13 -12.15
N SER A 25 9.25 -7.69 -13.38
CA SER A 25 10.12 -7.81 -14.54
C SER A 25 11.08 -6.62 -14.78
N ASN A 26 11.02 -5.56 -13.96
CA ASN A 26 11.89 -4.38 -14.03
C ASN A 26 12.84 -4.31 -12.81
N GLU A 27 14.04 -4.87 -12.97
CA GLU A 27 15.12 -4.80 -11.97
C GLU A 27 15.53 -3.35 -11.68
N GLY A 28 14.96 -2.73 -10.63
CA GLY A 28 15.37 -1.40 -10.19
C GLY A 28 14.27 -0.53 -9.58
N VAL A 29 13.01 -0.97 -9.57
CA VAL A 29 11.91 -0.20 -8.99
C VAL A 29 11.56 -0.74 -7.60
N ILE A 30 11.50 0.16 -6.60
CA ILE A 30 11.01 -0.15 -5.25
C ILE A 30 9.73 0.64 -5.03
N LEU A 31 8.63 -0.07 -4.78
CA LEU A 31 7.35 0.54 -4.46
C LEU A 31 7.18 0.69 -2.94
N VAL A 32 6.87 1.91 -2.48
CA VAL A 32 6.64 2.23 -1.07
C VAL A 32 5.28 2.88 -0.92
N ALA A 33 4.47 2.38 0.02
CA ALA A 33 3.16 2.94 0.35
C ALA A 33 3.02 3.15 1.87
N ALA A 34 2.16 4.08 2.26
CA ALA A 34 1.85 4.36 3.66
C ALA A 34 0.33 4.42 3.86
N THR A 35 -0.15 3.87 4.98
CA THR A 35 -1.57 3.97 5.38
C THR A 35 -1.67 4.11 6.90
N ASN A 36 -2.65 4.91 7.35
CA ASN A 36 -3.06 4.98 8.74
C ASN A 36 -4.21 4.02 9.07
N ARG A 37 -4.75 3.32 8.06
CA ARG A 37 -5.84 2.35 8.20
C ARG A 37 -5.50 1.04 7.47
N PRO A 38 -4.57 0.23 8.00
CA PRO A 38 -4.20 -1.05 7.38
C PRO A 38 -5.36 -2.06 7.39
N ASP A 39 -6.36 -1.88 8.26
CA ASP A 39 -7.54 -2.73 8.44
C ASP A 39 -8.51 -2.71 7.27
N VAL A 40 -8.55 -1.64 6.48
CA VAL A 40 -9.48 -1.48 5.35
C VAL A 40 -8.83 -1.70 3.98
N LEU A 41 -7.56 -2.12 3.95
CA LEU A 41 -6.87 -2.41 2.69
C LEU A 41 -7.44 -3.68 2.06
N ASP A 42 -7.52 -3.69 0.74
CA ASP A 42 -7.84 -4.90 -0.01
C ASP A 42 -6.77 -5.98 0.24
N PRO A 43 -7.14 -7.21 0.66
CA PRO A 43 -6.20 -8.29 0.91
C PRO A 43 -5.32 -8.65 -0.30
N ALA A 44 -5.77 -8.36 -1.52
CA ALA A 44 -5.02 -8.60 -2.74
C ALA A 44 -3.72 -7.76 -2.80
N LEU A 45 -3.68 -6.58 -2.16
CA LEU A 45 -2.47 -5.75 -2.07
C LEU A 45 -1.36 -6.40 -1.24
N LEU A 46 -1.72 -7.29 -0.32
CA LEU A 46 -0.82 -7.89 0.66
C LEU A 46 -0.34 -9.29 0.27
N ARG A 47 -0.68 -9.76 -0.93
CA ARG A 47 -0.22 -11.06 -1.44
C ARG A 47 1.27 -10.99 -1.80
N PRO A 48 1.99 -12.13 -1.79
CA PRO A 48 3.36 -12.20 -2.26
C PRO A 48 3.51 -11.61 -3.67
N GLY A 49 4.59 -10.86 -3.92
CA GLY A 49 4.84 -10.15 -5.18
C GLY A 49 4.35 -8.69 -5.25
N ARG A 50 3.58 -8.25 -4.23
CA ARG A 50 3.00 -6.89 -4.15
C ARG A 50 3.58 -6.12 -2.96
N PHE A 51 2.75 -5.69 -2.00
CA PHE A 51 3.24 -5.13 -0.73
C PHE A 51 3.58 -6.26 0.25
N ASP A 52 4.64 -6.98 -0.04
CA ASP A 52 5.13 -8.13 0.71
C ASP A 52 5.73 -7.75 2.08
N ARG A 53 6.40 -6.58 2.17
CA ARG A 53 7.03 -6.07 3.40
C ARG A 53 6.18 -4.99 4.06
N ARG A 54 5.95 -5.17 5.37
CA ARG A 54 5.20 -4.23 6.21
C ARG A 54 6.03 -3.80 7.42
N THR A 55 6.11 -2.49 7.64
CA THR A 55 6.78 -1.91 8.81
C THR A 55 5.80 -0.97 9.51
N VAL A 56 5.52 -1.21 10.79
CA VAL A 56 4.64 -0.35 11.59
C VAL A 56 5.48 0.77 12.19
N VAL A 57 5.11 2.02 11.93
CA VAL A 57 5.71 3.20 12.58
C VAL A 57 4.85 3.59 13.77
N GLY A 58 5.32 3.29 14.97
CA GLY A 58 4.69 3.70 16.22
C GLY A 58 4.95 5.18 16.54
N ARG A 59 4.29 5.67 17.60
CA ARG A 59 4.62 6.98 18.15
C ARG A 59 6.04 6.97 18.74
N PRO A 60 6.78 8.09 18.64
CA PRO A 60 8.11 8.17 19.25
C PRO A 60 8.02 8.04 20.77
N ASP A 61 8.97 7.32 21.34
CA ASP A 61 9.18 7.26 22.79
C ASP A 61 9.86 8.53 23.31
N VAL A 62 10.30 8.55 24.58
CA VAL A 62 10.93 9.74 25.16
C VAL A 62 12.19 10.13 24.39
N GLY A 63 13.10 9.16 24.17
CA GLY A 63 14.35 9.42 23.43
C GLY A 63 14.11 9.81 21.98
N GLY A 64 13.13 9.18 21.32
CA GLY A 64 12.71 9.51 19.97
C GLY A 64 12.12 10.91 19.86
N ARG A 65 11.39 11.40 20.89
CA ARG A 65 10.91 12.79 20.92
C ARG A 65 12.04 13.77 21.13
N GLU A 66 12.99 13.47 22.01
CA GLU A 66 14.19 14.29 22.23
C GLU A 66 15.04 14.42 20.95
N ALA A 67 15.15 13.35 20.15
CA ALA A 67 15.90 13.38 18.89
C ALA A 67 15.23 14.16 17.75
N ILE A 68 13.94 14.51 17.87
CA ILE A 68 13.19 15.31 16.88
C ILE A 68 13.32 16.82 17.15
N LEU A 69 13.50 17.21 18.41
CA LEU A 69 13.55 18.61 18.87
C LEU A 69 14.96 19.21 18.73
#